data_AF-A0A9D3RRP5-F1
#
_entry.id   AF-A0A9D3RRP5-F1
#
_cell.length_a   1.000
_cell.length_b   1.000
_cell.length_c   1.000
_cell.angle_alpha   90.00
_cell.angle_beta   90.00
_cell.angle_gamma   90.00
#
_symmetry.space_group_name_H-M   'P 1'
#
loop_
_entity.id
_entity.type
_entity.pdbx_description
1 polymer ?
#
loop_
_entity_poly.entity_id
_entity_poly.type
_entity_poly.pdbx_seq_one_letter_code
_entity_poly.pdbx_strand_id
1 'polypeptide(L)'
;MDYDALKTQSSYCTLVNKSDNSKYVCYSHTKAGTFNIGLTNASEVWSKDFTEETLAEHGKNDALKSAEDYISKIRSTCGNGSASVTVQEDGALLQLGVSRAL
;
A
#
# COMPACT_ATOMS: atom_id res chain seq x y z
N MET A 1 -34.52 2.32 -6.95
CA MET A 1 -33.62 1.35 -6.29
C MET A 1 -32.21 1.74 -6.71
N ASP A 2 -31.46 2.31 -5.78
CA ASP A 2 -30.12 2.88 -5.99
C ASP A 2 -29.14 1.83 -6.52
N TYR A 3 -28.57 2.11 -7.69
CA TYR A 3 -27.54 1.32 -8.37
C TYR A 3 -26.13 1.83 -8.06
N ASP A 4 -25.92 2.48 -6.91
CA ASP A 4 -24.57 2.74 -6.40
C ASP A 4 -24.03 1.46 -5.75
N ALA A 5 -23.81 0.45 -6.59
CA ALA A 5 -22.96 -0.68 -6.24
C ALA A 5 -21.60 -0.10 -5.86
N LEU A 6 -21.31 -0.06 -4.56
CA LEU A 6 -20.06 0.36 -3.94
C LEU A 6 -18.86 0.07 -4.87
N LYS A 7 -18.45 1.07 -5.67
CA LYS A 7 -17.39 0.90 -6.67
C LYS A 7 -16.13 0.51 -5.93
N THR A 8 -15.75 -0.76 -6.09
CA THR A 8 -14.51 -1.27 -5.52
C THR A 8 -13.40 -0.93 -6.50
N GLN A 9 -12.49 -0.06 -6.09
CA GLN A 9 -11.28 0.25 -6.85
C GLN A 9 -10.13 -0.55 -6.25
N SER A 10 -9.46 -1.37 -7.05
CA SER A 10 -8.33 -2.19 -6.60
C SER A 10 -7.10 -1.94 -7.45
N SER A 11 -5.93 -2.06 -6.85
CA SER A 11 -4.65 -2.02 -7.55
C SER A 11 -3.68 -3.02 -6.95
N TYR A 12 -2.72 -3.48 -7.76
CA TYR A 12 -1.69 -4.40 -7.31
C TYR A 12 -0.35 -4.11 -8.00
N CYS A 13 0.73 -4.48 -7.33
CA CYS A 13 2.09 -4.49 -7.89
C CYS A 13 2.85 -5.71 -7.34
N THR A 14 3.89 -6.13 -8.05
CA THR A 14 4.87 -7.09 -7.51
C THR A 14 6.10 -6.35 -7.02
N LEU A 15 6.65 -6.81 -5.90
CA LEU A 15 7.88 -6.29 -5.30
C LEU A 15 8.86 -7.44 -5.12
N VAL A 16 10.12 -7.22 -5.49
CA VAL A 16 11.21 -8.17 -5.25
C VAL A 16 12.19 -7.51 -4.29
N ASN A 17 12.37 -8.09 -3.11
CA ASN A 17 13.26 -7.55 -2.10
C ASN A 17 14.71 -7.77 -2.54
N LYS A 18 15.49 -6.69 -2.62
CA LYS A 18 16.86 -6.76 -3.18
C LYS A 18 17.85 -7.50 -2.28
N SER A 19 17.58 -7.54 -0.98
CA SER A 19 18.44 -8.20 0.01
C SER A 19 18.45 -9.71 -0.11
N ASP A 20 17.29 -10.32 -0.35
CA ASP A 20 17.08 -11.77 -0.22
C ASP A 20 16.32 -12.39 -1.41
N ASN A 21 16.00 -11.60 -2.44
CA ASN A 21 15.20 -11.99 -3.61
C ASN A 21 13.78 -12.51 -3.31
N SER A 22 13.27 -12.29 -2.10
CA SER A 22 11.89 -12.62 -1.74
C SER A 22 10.92 -11.82 -2.59
N LYS A 23 9.82 -12.46 -2.97
CA LYS A 23 8.80 -11.87 -3.85
C LYS A 23 7.53 -11.64 -3.07
N TYR A 24 6.94 -10.48 -3.28
CA TYR A 24 5.70 -10.08 -2.64
C TYR A 24 4.74 -9.50 -3.66
N VAL A 25 3.46 -9.64 -3.38
CA VAL A 25 2.38 -8.89 -4.03
C VAL A 25 1.91 -7.84 -3.05
N CYS A 26 2.00 -6.57 -3.42
CA CYS A 26 1.32 -5.49 -2.72
C CYS A 26 0.00 -5.22 -3.41
N TYR A 27 -1.06 -5.04 -2.64
CA TYR A 27 -2.38 -4.74 -3.13
C TYR A 27 -2.98 -3.59 -2.34
N SER A 28 -3.93 -2.90 -2.95
CA SER A 28 -4.80 -1.98 -2.27
C SER A 28 -6.21 -2.08 -2.82
N HIS A 29 -7.20 -1.77 -1.98
CA HIS A 29 -8.56 -1.61 -2.44
C HIS A 29 -9.32 -0.58 -1.61
N THR A 30 -10.24 0.13 -2.25
CA THR A 30 -11.18 1.02 -1.59
C THR A 30 -12.57 0.40 -1.66
N LYS A 31 -13.22 0.26 -0.51
CA LYS A 31 -14.61 -0.23 -0.41
C LYS A 31 -15.35 0.56 0.65
N ALA A 32 -16.49 1.14 0.29
CA ALA A 32 -17.37 1.87 1.21
C ALA A 32 -16.66 2.93 2.08
N GLY A 33 -15.72 3.68 1.50
CA GLY A 33 -14.97 4.73 2.21
C GLY A 33 -13.79 4.21 3.06
N THR A 34 -13.56 2.90 3.12
CA THR A 34 -12.38 2.30 3.74
C THR A 34 -11.33 2.00 2.67
N PHE A 35 -10.10 2.46 2.90
CA PHE A 35 -8.95 2.14 2.09
C PHE A 35 -8.11 1.07 2.80
N ASN A 36 -7.91 -0.06 2.15
CA ASN A 36 -7.03 -1.11 2.62
C ASN A 36 -5.76 -1.15 1.78
N ILE A 37 -4.63 -1.33 2.45
CA ILE A 37 -3.36 -1.72 1.83
C ILE A 37 -2.90 -3.03 2.43
N GLY A 38 -2.36 -3.91 1.60
CA GLY A 38 -1.79 -5.16 2.07
C GLY A 38 -0.64 -5.67 1.22
N LEU A 39 -0.02 -6.70 1.76
CA LEU A 39 1.16 -7.37 1.23
C LEU A 39 1.02 -8.88 1.48
N THR A 40 1.46 -9.69 0.53
CA THR A 40 1.56 -11.14 0.71
C THR A 40 2.78 -11.72 0.02
N ASN A 41 3.39 -12.74 0.63
CA ASN A 41 4.41 -13.59 0.02
C ASN A 41 3.82 -14.91 -0.51
N ALA A 42 2.50 -14.98 -0.69
CA ALA A 42 1.70 -16.17 -1.02
C ALA A 42 1.64 -17.28 0.05
N SER A 43 2.27 -17.08 1.21
CA SER A 43 2.11 -17.92 2.41
C SER A 43 1.36 -17.19 3.51
N GLU A 44 1.66 -15.91 3.70
CA GLU A 44 1.12 -15.04 4.74
C GLU A 44 0.58 -13.75 4.13
N VAL A 45 -0.33 -13.09 4.85
CA VAL A 45 -0.94 -11.82 4.44
C VAL A 45 -0.83 -10.82 5.58
N TRP A 46 -0.34 -9.63 5.26
CA TRP A 46 -0.32 -8.49 6.17
C TRP A 46 -1.12 -7.36 5.54
N SER A 47 -2.02 -6.74 6.31
CA SER A 47 -2.82 -5.64 5.79
C SER A 47 -3.21 -4.65 6.88
N LYS A 48 -3.54 -3.44 6.44
CA LYS A 48 -4.07 -2.39 7.30
C LYS A 48 -5.23 -1.69 6.61
N ASP A 49 -6.32 -1.57 7.36
CA ASP A 49 -7.46 -0.75 6.98
C ASP A 49 -7.28 0.67 7.49
N PHE A 50 -7.68 1.62 6.67
CA PHE A 50 -7.73 3.03 6.99
C PHE A 50 -9.12 3.59 6.70
N THR A 51 -9.63 4.34 7.66
CA THR A 51 -10.63 5.38 7.39
C THR A 51 -9.95 6.55 6.67
N GLU A 52 -10.73 7.43 6.04
CA GLU A 52 -10.18 8.64 5.43
C GLU A 52 -9.37 9.49 6.42
N GLU A 53 -9.86 9.64 7.66
CA GLU A 53 -9.18 10.37 8.74
C GLU A 53 -7.84 9.73 9.11
N THR A 54 -7.84 8.42 9.42
CA THR A 54 -6.61 7.69 9.81
C THR A 54 -5.61 7.59 8.66
N LEU A 55 -6.07 7.58 7.41
CA LEU A 55 -5.21 7.61 6.23
C LEU A 55 -4.48 8.95 6.12
N ALA A 56 -5.22 10.06 6.24
CA ALA A 56 -4.66 11.40 6.18
C ALA A 56 -3.69 11.69 7.33
N GLU A 57 -4.00 11.21 8.54
CA GLU A 57 -3.09 11.30 9.68
C GLU A 57 -1.81 10.49 9.44
N HIS A 58 -1.95 9.25 8.96
CA HIS A 58 -0.82 8.37 8.68
C HIS A 58 0.11 8.94 7.59
N GLY A 59 -0.45 9.58 6.56
CA GLY A 59 0.29 10.13 5.42
C GLY A 59 0.82 11.55 5.61
N LYS A 60 0.55 12.18 6.76
CA LYS A 60 0.86 13.60 7.00
C LYS A 60 2.33 13.96 6.77
N ASN A 61 3.25 13.08 7.17
CA ASN A 61 4.69 13.31 7.01
C ASN A 61 5.19 13.10 5.57
N ASP A 62 4.45 12.34 4.76
CA ASP A 62 4.78 12.01 3.38
C ASP A 62 3.93 12.78 2.36
N ALA A 63 3.16 13.77 2.82
CA ALA A 63 2.20 14.55 2.04
C ALA A 63 1.15 13.70 1.30
N LEU A 64 0.86 12.48 1.79
CA LEU A 64 -0.18 11.61 1.25
C LEU A 64 -1.49 11.93 1.97
N LYS A 65 -2.52 12.38 1.23
CA LYS A 65 -3.77 12.87 1.83
C LYS A 65 -4.98 12.01 1.46
N SER A 66 -4.84 11.16 0.45
CA SER A 66 -5.94 10.38 -0.13
C SER A 66 -5.51 8.97 -0.50
N ALA A 67 -6.48 8.08 -0.69
CA ALA A 67 -6.24 6.74 -1.23
C ALA A 67 -5.52 6.78 -2.59
N GLU A 68 -5.83 7.78 -3.42
CA GLU A 68 -5.25 7.97 -4.75
C GLU A 68 -3.77 8.34 -4.69
N ASP A 69 -3.38 9.16 -3.71
CA ASP A 69 -1.97 9.49 -3.44
C ASP A 69 -1.18 8.23 -3.06
N TYR A 70 -1.73 7.42 -2.15
CA TYR A 70 -1.13 6.16 -1.73
C TYR A 70 -1.00 5.18 -2.91
N ILE A 71 -2.07 4.97 -3.68
CA ILE A 71 -2.05 4.10 -4.87
C ILE A 71 -0.97 4.55 -5.86
N SER A 72 -0.88 5.87 -6.11
CA SER A 72 0.11 6.44 -7.03
C SER A 72 1.54 6.25 -6.52
N LYS A 73 1.78 6.48 -5.22
CA LYS A 73 3.08 6.26 -4.56
C LYS A 73 3.50 4.79 -4.63
N ILE A 74 2.59 3.86 -4.30
CA ILE A 74 2.86 2.40 -4.37
C ILE A 74 3.22 2.02 -5.80
N ARG A 75 2.39 2.38 -6.79
CA ARG A 75 2.64 2.04 -8.19
C ARG A 75 3.99 2.55 -8.68
N SER A 76 4.32 3.81 -8.36
CA SER A 76 5.59 4.43 -8.74
C SER A 76 6.79 3.70 -8.11
N THR A 77 6.73 3.43 -6.81
CA THR A 77 7.84 2.82 -6.05
C THR A 77 8.04 1.34 -6.34
N CYS A 78 6.97 0.58 -6.62
CA CYS A 78 7.11 -0.78 -7.15
C CYS A 78 7.70 -0.75 -8.56
N GLY A 79 7.19 0.13 -9.45
CA GLY A 79 7.61 0.20 -10.85
C GLY A 79 9.07 0.60 -11.04
N ASN A 80 9.60 1.45 -10.16
CA ASN A 80 11.00 1.88 -10.20
C ASN A 80 11.93 1.06 -9.27
N GLY A 81 11.40 0.06 -8.56
CA GLY A 81 12.17 -0.80 -7.65
C GLY A 81 12.76 -0.09 -6.43
N SER A 82 12.11 0.99 -5.96
CA SER A 82 12.50 1.71 -4.72
C SER A 82 11.68 1.30 -3.49
N ALA A 83 10.71 0.40 -3.65
CA ALA A 83 10.01 -0.21 -2.54
C ALA A 83 10.79 -1.39 -1.94
N SER A 84 10.71 -1.58 -0.62
CA SER A 84 11.31 -2.69 0.12
C SER A 84 10.39 -3.19 1.23
N VAL A 85 10.61 -4.44 1.65
CA VAL A 85 9.82 -5.09 2.70
C VAL A 85 10.76 -5.64 3.78
N THR A 86 10.38 -5.44 5.04
CA THR A 86 10.98 -6.12 6.19
C THR A 86 9.88 -6.89 6.92
N VAL A 87 9.98 -8.22 6.93
CA VAL A 87 9.09 -9.08 7.73
C VAL A 87 9.64 -9.12 9.17
N GLN A 88 8.74 -8.98 10.14
CA GLN A 88 9.00 -9.01 11.58
C GLN A 88 8.16 -10.13 12.20
N GLU A 89 8.38 -10.45 13.48
CA GLU A 89 7.72 -11.59 14.16
C GLU A 89 6.19 -11.52 14.10
N ASP A 90 5.66 -10.30 14.16
CA ASP A 90 4.25 -9.97 14.33
C ASP A 90 3.70 -9.07 13.20
N GLY A 91 4.46 -8.91 12.10
CA GLY A 91 3.99 -8.12 10.96
C GLY A 91 4.97 -7.93 9.83
N ALA A 92 4.67 -6.96 8.96
CA ALA A 92 5.54 -6.54 7.88
C ALA A 92 5.59 -5.01 7.77
N LEU A 93 6.78 -4.48 7.49
CA LEU A 93 6.98 -3.07 7.18
C LEU A 93 7.20 -2.91 5.68
N LEU A 94 6.27 -2.22 5.02
CA LEU A 94 6.40 -1.81 3.62
C LEU A 94 6.98 -0.39 3.56
N GLN A 95 8.15 -0.25 2.96
CA GLN A 95 8.81 1.04 2.75
C GLN A 95 8.62 1.48 1.29
N LEU A 96 8.05 2.67 1.07
CA LEU A 96 7.72 3.22 -0.24
C LEU A 96 8.72 4.31 -0.66
N GLY A 97 10.00 3.92 -0.84
CA GLY A 97 11.08 4.81 -1.22
C GLY A 97 11.41 5.89 -0.17
N VAL A 98 12.47 6.67 -0.45
CA VAL A 98 12.83 7.85 0.35
C VAL A 98 12.24 9.11 -0.26
N SER A 99 11.56 9.91 0.55
CA SER A 99 11.21 11.29 0.22
C SER A 99 12.52 12.08 0.12
N ARG A 100 13.10 12.20 -1.08
CA ARG A 100 14.19 13.16 -1.30
C ARG A 100 13.59 14.56 -1.22
N ALA A 101 13.74 15.22 -0.07
CA ALA A 101 13.66 16.68 -0.03
C ALA A 101 14.82 17.20 -0.92
N LEU A 102 14.47 17.90 -1.99
CA LEU A 102 15.39 18.74 -2.75
C LEU A 102 15.56 20.08 -2.02
#